data_AF-A0A4U7F305-F1
#
_entry.id   AF-A0A4U7F305-F1
#
_cell.length_a   1.000
_cell.length_b   1.000
_cell.length_c   1.000
_cell.angle_alpha   90.00
_cell.angle_beta   90.00
_cell.angle_gamma   90.00
#
_symmetry.space_group_name_H-M   'P 1'
#
loop_
_entity.id
_entity.type
_entity.pdbx_description
1 polymer ?
#
loop_
_entity_poly.entity_id
_entity_poly.type
_entity_poly.pdbx_seq_one_letter_code
_entity_poly.pdbx_strand_id
1 'polypeptide(L)'
;RFGRFLVDRGVDVVHGHSAHVLQGVEVYDGSPLIYDAGDFVDDYVDYIDRQGVHNKRSALFELTVRDGDLHEIEVVPVHIVDEAATLAEGEVATWVRDTIAERSQPYGTPVEREDGRLTIPLGDSETAGNNGVGE
;
A
#
# COMPACT_ATOMS: atom_id res chain seq x y z
N ARG A 1 1.55 15.95 4.96
CA ARG A 1 0.86 17.22 5.35
C ARG A 1 -0.35 17.52 4.47
N PHE A 2 -0.24 17.55 3.14
CA PHE A 2 -1.40 17.79 2.26
C PHE A 2 -2.44 16.65 2.32
N GLY A 3 -2.00 15.39 2.29
CA GLY A 3 -2.91 14.23 2.39
C GLY A 3 -3.75 14.26 3.68
N ARG A 4 -3.12 14.41 4.85
CA ARG A 4 -3.85 14.55 6.13
C ARG A 4 -4.83 15.72 6.13
N PHE A 5 -4.45 16.87 5.56
CA PHE A 5 -5.37 18.01 5.41
C PHE A 5 -6.61 17.67 4.57
N LEU A 6 -6.49 16.82 3.55
CA LEU A 6 -7.65 16.37 2.77
C LEU A 6 -8.56 15.45 3.61
N VAL A 7 -7.97 14.53 4.37
CA VAL A 7 -8.72 13.66 5.29
C VAL A 7 -9.45 14.48 6.35
N ASP A 8 -8.78 15.47 6.96
CA ASP A 8 -9.41 16.42 7.91
C ASP A 8 -10.59 17.21 7.29
N ARG A 9 -10.78 17.15 5.96
CA ARG A 9 -11.90 17.76 5.21
C ARG A 9 -12.91 16.76 4.66
N GLY A 10 -12.82 15.49 5.06
CA GLY A 10 -13.77 14.44 4.70
C GLY A 10 -13.43 13.68 3.42
N VAL A 11 -12.15 13.62 3.05
CA VAL A 11 -11.69 12.70 1.98
C VAL A 11 -11.39 11.34 2.59
N ASP A 12 -12.04 10.30 2.09
CA ASP A 12 -11.89 8.94 2.62
C ASP A 12 -10.61 8.24 2.13
N VAL A 13 -10.10 8.62 0.94
CA VAL A 13 -8.91 7.98 0.33
C VAL A 13 -8.07 9.02 -0.39
N VAL A 14 -6.76 9.01 -0.15
CA VAL A 14 -5.79 9.80 -0.93
C VAL A 14 -4.92 8.86 -1.76
N HIS A 15 -4.99 9.03 -3.08
CA HIS A 15 -4.20 8.26 -4.04
C HIS A 15 -3.22 9.17 -4.79
N GLY A 16 -1.95 9.11 -4.40
CA GLY A 16 -0.84 9.83 -5.01
C GLY A 16 -0.30 9.12 -6.25
N HIS A 17 0.17 9.91 -7.21
CA HIS A 17 0.79 9.45 -8.45
C HIS A 17 1.82 10.49 -8.93
N SER A 18 2.56 10.17 -9.99
CA SER A 18 3.55 11.00 -10.72
C SER A 18 5.02 10.83 -10.36
N ALA A 19 5.39 10.29 -9.20
CA ALA A 19 6.79 9.97 -8.93
C ALA A 19 7.22 8.69 -9.67
N HIS A 20 6.26 7.82 -10.01
CA HIS A 20 6.45 6.52 -10.67
C HIS A 20 7.30 5.57 -9.81
N VAL A 21 7.20 5.72 -8.49
CA VAL A 21 8.03 5.01 -7.52
C VAL A 21 7.17 4.70 -6.30
N LEU A 22 7.04 3.42 -5.96
CA LEU A 22 6.25 2.96 -4.82
C LEU A 22 6.59 3.68 -3.52
N GLN A 23 5.74 4.57 -3.02
CA GLN A 23 5.93 5.16 -1.70
C GLN A 23 5.16 4.37 -0.63
N GLY A 24 5.49 4.65 0.63
CA GLY A 24 4.76 4.08 1.75
C GLY A 24 3.29 4.49 1.76
N VAL A 25 2.50 3.70 2.46
CA VAL A 25 1.12 4.00 2.78
C VAL A 25 1.07 4.50 4.22
N GLU A 26 0.27 5.52 4.45
CA GLU A 26 -0.08 5.99 5.77
C GLU A 26 -1.57 5.70 6.04
N VAL A 27 -1.90 5.23 7.23
CA VAL A 27 -3.29 5.21 7.73
C VAL A 27 -3.45 6.35 8.72
N TYR A 28 -4.30 7.31 8.38
CA TYR A 28 -4.57 8.49 9.20
C TYR A 28 -6.07 8.63 9.40
N ASP A 29 -6.52 8.52 10.64
CA ASP A 29 -7.95 8.55 11.02
C ASP A 29 -8.80 7.55 10.22
N GLY A 30 -8.31 6.30 10.14
CA GLY A 30 -8.90 5.22 9.35
C GLY A 30 -8.81 5.39 7.82
N SER A 31 -8.31 6.52 7.33
CA SER A 31 -8.22 6.81 5.89
C SER A 31 -6.84 6.46 5.35
N PRO A 32 -6.73 5.72 4.23
CA PRO A 32 -5.46 5.43 3.58
C PRO A 32 -4.95 6.59 2.73
N LEU A 33 -3.67 6.89 2.89
CA LEU A 33 -2.90 7.83 2.10
C LEU A 33 -1.79 7.06 1.38
N ILE A 34 -2.01 6.73 0.12
CA ILE A 34 -1.02 6.11 -0.77
C ILE A 34 -0.20 7.25 -1.39
N TYR A 35 1.05 7.43 -0.99
CA TYR A 35 1.81 8.63 -1.40
C TYR A 35 2.24 8.61 -2.87
N ASP A 36 2.49 7.44 -3.44
CA ASP A 36 2.66 7.21 -4.88
C ASP A 36 2.47 5.72 -5.19
N ALA A 37 1.57 5.42 -6.12
CA ALA A 37 1.19 4.05 -6.46
C ALA A 37 2.11 3.35 -7.48
N GLY A 38 3.20 3.99 -7.90
CA GLY A 38 4.05 3.45 -8.97
C GLY A 38 3.43 3.65 -10.36
N ASP A 39 3.78 2.75 -11.29
CA ASP A 39 3.37 2.80 -12.69
C ASP A 39 2.88 1.43 -13.18
N PHE A 40 2.08 1.40 -14.25
CA PHE A 40 1.62 0.16 -14.90
C PHE A 40 2.11 0.02 -16.34
N VAL A 41 2.57 1.11 -16.96
CA VAL A 41 3.07 1.12 -18.35
C VAL A 41 4.25 2.06 -18.41
N ASP A 42 5.40 1.56 -18.82
CA ASP A 42 6.63 2.36 -18.92
C ASP A 42 7.46 1.85 -20.11
N ASP A 43 7.80 2.75 -21.04
CA ASP A 43 8.56 2.52 -22.27
C ASP A 43 10.08 2.70 -22.11
N TYR A 44 10.53 3.07 -20.90
CA TYR A 44 11.96 3.16 -20.59
C TYR A 44 12.58 1.77 -20.42
N VAL A 45 13.91 1.69 -20.56
CA VAL A 45 14.66 0.47 -20.23
C VAL A 45 14.50 0.10 -18.75
N ASP A 46 14.56 -1.19 -18.42
CA ASP A 46 14.59 -1.63 -17.02
C ASP A 46 15.91 -1.17 -16.35
N TYR A 47 15.80 -0.45 -15.25
CA TYR A 47 16.94 0.05 -14.50
C TYR A 47 16.69 0.07 -13.00
N ILE A 48 17.81 0.11 -12.27
CA ILE A 48 17.86 0.39 -10.84
C ILE A 48 18.67 1.67 -10.66
N ASP A 49 18.08 2.67 -9.99
CA ASP A 49 18.80 3.91 -9.75
C ASP A 49 19.82 3.80 -8.61
N ARG A 50 20.52 4.89 -8.31
CA ARG A 50 21.55 4.93 -7.26
C ARG A 50 21.00 4.72 -5.84
N GLN A 51 19.70 4.82 -5.67
CA GLN A 51 18.99 4.69 -4.40
C GLN A 51 18.29 3.33 -4.30
N GLY A 52 18.47 2.44 -5.28
CA GLY A 52 17.86 1.11 -5.29
C GLY A 52 16.40 1.13 -5.75
N VAL A 53 15.94 2.19 -6.40
CA VAL A 53 14.59 2.28 -6.96
C VAL A 53 14.55 1.55 -8.30
N HIS A 54 13.58 0.66 -8.46
CA HIS A 54 13.30 -0.06 -9.69
C HIS A 54 12.13 0.59 -10.43
N ASN A 55 12.30 0.94 -11.72
CA ASN A 55 11.22 1.55 -12.50
C ASN A 55 10.15 0.54 -12.96
N LYS A 56 10.51 -0.74 -13.11
CA LYS A 56 9.56 -1.78 -13.57
C LYS A 56 8.81 -2.50 -12.44
N ARG A 57 9.10 -2.21 -11.18
CA ARG A 57 8.45 -2.86 -10.01
C ARG A 57 7.40 -1.92 -9.42
N SER A 58 6.15 -2.37 -9.38
CA SER A 58 4.98 -1.57 -9.02
C SER A 58 3.99 -2.37 -8.18
N ALA A 59 2.82 -1.81 -7.88
CA ALA A 59 1.77 -2.46 -7.11
C ALA A 59 0.38 -1.98 -7.52
N LEU A 60 -0.59 -2.90 -7.48
CA LEU A 60 -2.00 -2.58 -7.43
C LEU A 60 -2.41 -2.52 -5.95
N PHE A 61 -3.19 -1.49 -5.59
CA PHE A 61 -3.73 -1.31 -4.24
C PHE A 61 -5.23 -1.59 -4.28
N GLU A 62 -5.63 -2.75 -3.78
CA GLU A 62 -7.03 -3.17 -3.75
C GLU A 62 -7.67 -2.77 -2.43
N LEU A 63 -8.58 -1.79 -2.47
CA LEU A 63 -9.32 -1.32 -1.31
C LEU A 63 -10.61 -2.11 -1.14
N THR A 64 -10.76 -2.75 0.03
CA THR A 64 -12.01 -3.44 0.39
C THR A 64 -12.94 -2.48 1.14
N VAL A 65 -14.15 -2.31 0.61
CA VAL A 65 -15.25 -1.56 1.25
C VAL A 65 -16.37 -2.52 1.60
N ARG A 66 -16.84 -2.50 2.86
CA ARG A 66 -18.00 -3.32 3.29
C ARG A 66 -18.94 -2.45 4.11
N ASP A 67 -20.22 -2.52 3.77
CA ASP A 67 -21.29 -1.77 4.43
C ASP A 67 -21.07 -0.24 4.48
N GLY A 68 -20.24 0.29 3.59
CA GLY A 68 -19.88 1.71 3.51
C GLY A 68 -18.57 2.07 4.21
N ASP A 69 -17.99 1.14 4.98
CA ASP A 69 -16.74 1.35 5.72
C ASP A 69 -15.52 0.84 4.95
N LEU A 70 -14.37 1.49 5.14
CA LEU A 70 -13.08 1.05 4.61
C LEU A 70 -12.48 -0.03 5.52
N HIS A 71 -12.19 -1.21 4.99
CA HIS A 71 -11.71 -2.35 5.81
C HIS A 71 -10.20 -2.52 5.75
N GLU A 72 -9.66 -2.67 4.55
CA GLU A 72 -8.25 -2.94 4.33
C GLU A 72 -7.82 -2.54 2.92
N ILE A 73 -6.51 -2.34 2.74
CA ILE A 73 -5.86 -2.35 1.44
C ILE A 73 -5.02 -3.62 1.31
N GLU A 74 -5.20 -4.36 0.23
CA GLU A 74 -4.22 -5.35 -0.21
C GLU A 74 -3.24 -4.73 -1.21
N VAL A 75 -1.95 -4.99 -1.00
CA VAL A 75 -0.88 -4.63 -1.92
C VAL A 75 -0.57 -5.83 -2.80
N VAL A 76 -1.04 -5.78 -4.05
CA VAL A 76 -0.85 -6.81 -5.07
C VAL A 76 0.37 -6.44 -5.92
N PRO A 77 1.48 -7.20 -5.84
CA PRO A 77 2.69 -6.83 -6.57
C PRO A 77 2.54 -6.90 -8.09
N VAL A 78 3.11 -5.92 -8.78
CA VAL A 78 3.10 -5.79 -10.24
C VAL A 78 4.52 -5.67 -10.78
N HIS A 79 4.78 -6.32 -11.91
CA HIS A 79 5.98 -6.17 -12.71
C HIS A 79 5.59 -5.71 -14.11
N ILE A 80 6.20 -4.63 -14.59
CA ILE A 80 5.99 -4.14 -15.95
C ILE A 80 6.93 -4.93 -16.87
N VAL A 81 6.35 -5.74 -17.76
CA VAL A 81 7.07 -6.55 -18.74
C VAL A 81 6.53 -6.21 -20.12
N ASP A 82 7.41 -5.93 -21.08
CA ASP A 82 7.03 -5.54 -22.44
C ASP A 82 5.96 -4.43 -22.47
N GLU A 83 6.19 -3.37 -21.66
CA GLU A 83 5.30 -2.20 -21.56
C GLU A 83 3.90 -2.50 -21.00
N ALA A 84 3.71 -3.67 -20.37
CA ALA A 84 2.43 -4.07 -19.79
C ALA A 84 2.56 -4.51 -18.32
N ALA A 85 1.57 -4.15 -17.51
CA ALA A 85 1.46 -4.62 -16.14
C ALA A 85 1.17 -6.13 -16.09
N THR A 86 1.98 -6.86 -15.32
CA THR A 86 1.80 -8.27 -15.02
C THR A 86 1.83 -8.49 -13.51
N LEU A 87 1.08 -9.47 -13.00
CA LEU A 87 1.20 -9.84 -11.59
C LEU A 87 2.62 -10.36 -11.33
N ALA A 88 3.26 -9.82 -10.31
CA ALA A 88 4.61 -10.22 -9.95
C ALA A 88 4.60 -11.43 -9.01
N GLU A 89 5.59 -12.29 -9.21
CA GLU A 89 5.88 -13.44 -8.34
C GLU A 89 7.35 -13.39 -7.88
N GLY A 90 7.73 -14.30 -6.98
CA GLY A 90 9.11 -14.49 -6.55
C GLY A 90 9.76 -13.22 -6.00
N GLU A 91 10.99 -12.93 -6.46
CA GLU A 91 11.81 -11.83 -5.94
C GLU A 91 11.14 -10.46 -6.11
N VAL A 92 10.50 -10.20 -7.25
CA VAL A 92 9.84 -8.91 -7.50
C VAL A 92 8.69 -8.72 -6.52
N ALA A 93 7.89 -9.77 -6.31
CA ALA A 93 6.77 -9.72 -5.40
C ALA A 93 7.21 -9.51 -3.94
N THR A 94 8.28 -10.18 -3.52
CA THR A 94 8.89 -9.97 -2.20
C THR A 94 9.40 -8.53 -2.07
N TRP A 95 10.13 -8.03 -3.06
CA TRP A 95 10.67 -6.67 -3.05
C TRP A 95 9.58 -5.61 -2.94
N VAL A 96 8.49 -5.74 -3.69
CA VAL A 96 7.36 -4.79 -3.63
C VAL A 96 6.76 -4.76 -2.22
N ARG A 97 6.48 -5.93 -1.64
CA ARG A 97 5.90 -6.04 -0.30
C ARG A 97 6.83 -5.48 0.78
N ASP A 98 8.12 -5.78 0.68
CA ASP A 98 9.13 -5.27 1.61
C ASP A 98 9.29 -3.76 1.49
N THR A 99 9.31 -3.24 0.26
CA THR A 99 9.42 -1.81 -0.03
C THR A 99 8.23 -1.04 0.55
N ILE A 100 7.01 -1.50 0.34
CA ILE A 100 5.82 -0.85 0.93
C ILE A 100 5.88 -0.93 2.45
N ALA A 101 6.14 -2.11 3.03
CA ALA A 101 6.22 -2.26 4.47
C ALA A 101 7.26 -1.31 5.09
N GLU A 102 8.48 -1.28 4.55
CA GLU A 102 9.56 -0.41 5.01
C GLU A 102 9.20 1.08 4.91
N ARG A 103 8.68 1.51 3.75
CA ARG A 103 8.35 2.93 3.52
C ARG A 103 7.12 3.38 4.32
N SER A 104 6.28 2.45 4.77
CA SER A 104 5.13 2.72 5.65
C SER A 104 5.51 2.81 7.14
N GLN A 105 6.67 2.28 7.55
CA GLN A 105 7.11 2.29 8.96
C GLN A 105 7.18 3.68 9.60
N PRO A 106 7.67 4.75 8.92
CA PRO A 106 7.74 6.09 9.51
C PRO A 106 6.37 6.66 9.92
N TYR A 107 5.28 6.13 9.37
CA TYR A 107 3.91 6.51 9.70
C TYR A 107 3.28 5.64 10.80
N GLY A 108 3.98 4.60 11.27
CA GLY A 108 3.42 3.63 12.21
C GLY A 108 2.27 2.81 11.62
N THR A 109 2.22 2.66 10.29
CA THR A 109 1.13 1.97 9.61
C THR A 109 1.18 0.46 9.88
N PRO A 110 0.06 -0.16 10.33
CA PRO A 110 0.00 -1.59 10.52
C PRO A 110 0.12 -2.30 9.18
N VAL A 111 0.92 -3.36 9.14
CA VAL A 111 1.12 -4.20 7.96
C VAL A 111 1.00 -5.65 8.40
N GLU A 112 0.09 -6.37 7.78
CA GLU A 112 -0.15 -7.79 8.01
C GLU A 112 0.36 -8.61 6.82
N ARG A 113 0.87 -9.80 7.10
CA ARG A 113 1.41 -10.73 6.10
C ARG A 113 0.90 -12.13 6.38
N GLU A 114 0.07 -12.63 5.47
CA GLU A 114 -0.53 -13.96 5.55
C GLU A 114 -0.64 -14.54 4.14
N ASP A 115 -0.30 -15.83 3.96
CA ASP A 115 -0.46 -16.56 2.70
C ASP A 115 0.11 -15.86 1.45
N GLY A 116 1.23 -15.13 1.63
CA GLY A 116 1.87 -14.39 0.53
C GLY A 116 1.15 -13.09 0.14
N ARG A 117 0.16 -12.66 0.91
CA ARG A 117 -0.49 -11.35 0.78
C ARG A 117 0.17 -10.35 1.72
N LEU A 118 0.07 -9.06 1.37
CA LEU A 118 0.38 -7.96 2.27
C LEU A 118 -0.87 -7.09 2.36
N THR A 119 -1.40 -6.94 3.57
CA THR A 119 -2.61 -6.15 3.84
C THR A 119 -2.31 -5.04 4.85
N ILE A 120 -3.07 -3.96 4.72
CA ILE A 120 -3.04 -2.79 5.61
C ILE A 120 -4.46 -2.59 6.12
N PRO A 121 -4.76 -2.93 7.38
CA PRO A 121 -6.08 -2.71 7.96
C PRO A 121 -6.35 -1.21 8.15
N LEU A 122 -7.60 -0.81 7.91
CA LEU A 122 -8.05 0.59 7.92
C LEU A 122 -9.10 0.89 8.99
N GLY A 123 -9.80 -0.13 9.50
CA GLY A 123 -10.73 0.01 10.61
C GLY A 123 -10.04 0.12 11.97
N ASP A 124 -10.77 0.60 12.97
CA ASP A 124 -10.27 0.66 14.36
C ASP A 124 -9.79 -0.73 14.80
N SER A 125 -8.54 -0.79 15.23
CA SER A 125 -7.97 -1.95 15.92
C SER A 125 -8.57 -2.11 17.33
N GLU A 126 -9.89 -2.11 17.45
CA GLU A 126 -10.63 -2.46 18.66
C GLU A 126 -11.51 -3.70 18.38
N THR A 127 -10.86 -4.82 18.05
CA THR A 127 -11.47 -6.14 18.22
C THR A 127 -10.44 -7.21 18.55
N ALA A 128 -9.40 -6.86 19.33
CA ALA A 128 -8.71 -7.86 20.14
C ALA A 128 -9.57 -8.12 21.38
N GLY A 129 -10.27 -9.25 21.37
CA GLY A 129 -11.37 -9.59 22.28
C GLY A 129 -11.14 -9.29 23.77
N ASN A 130 -12.03 -8.46 24.31
CA ASN A 130 -12.37 -8.47 25.74
C ASN A 130 -13.17 -9.75 26.03
N ASN A 131 -12.47 -10.88 26.19
CA ASN A 131 -13.06 -12.08 26.80
C ASN A 131 -13.06 -11.88 28.31
N GLY A 132 -14.15 -11.32 28.83
CA GLY A 132 -14.40 -11.27 30.26
C GLY A 132 -14.57 -12.67 30.85
N VAL A 133 -14.10 -12.84 32.08
CA VAL A 133 -14.89 -13.49 33.16
C VAL A 133 -14.53 -12.78 34.46
N GLY A 134 -15.45 -11.93 34.94
CA GLY A 134 -15.51 -11.48 36.32
C GLY A 134 -16.82 -11.98 36.92
N GLU A 135 -16.66 -12.77 37.98
CA GLU A 135 -17.63 -13.24 39.01
C GLU A 135 -18.87 -14.04 38.59
#